data_AF-A0A7K2J481-F1
#
_entry.id   AF-A0A7K2J481-F1
#
_cell.length_a   1.000
_cell.length_b   1.000
_cell.length_c   1.000
_cell.angle_alpha   90.00
_cell.angle_beta   90.00
_cell.angle_gamma   90.00
#
_symmetry.space_group_name_H-M   'P 1'
#
loop_
_entity.id
_entity.type
_entity.pdbx_description
1 polymer ?
#
loop_
_entity_poly.entity_id
_entity_poly.type
_entity_poly.pdbx_seq_one_letter_code
_entity_poly.pdbx_strand_id
1 'polypeptide(L)'
;MDAAMLTALGALLASPVAAAAAIYGTRGATRAAREGGVVTGFNTLTDQLQEERAELRTELATVRAELAAERAESARLRLLVTQLGGEP
;
A
#
# COMPACT_ATOMS: atom_id res chain seq x y z
N MET A 1 -26.94 -55.19 19.51
CA MET A 1 -26.90 -53.72 19.38
C MET A 1 -27.36 -53.40 17.98
N ASP A 2 -28.52 -52.77 17.83
CA ASP A 2 -29.15 -52.54 16.52
C ASP A 2 -28.36 -51.47 15.74
N ALA A 3 -28.27 -51.61 14.41
CA ALA A 3 -27.55 -50.69 13.53
C ALA A 3 -28.09 -49.26 13.64
N ALA A 4 -29.39 -49.12 13.89
CA ALA A 4 -30.03 -47.84 14.15
C ALA A 4 -29.47 -47.13 15.40
N MET A 5 -29.18 -47.89 16.46
CA MET A 5 -28.64 -47.38 17.72
C MET A 5 -27.17 -46.96 17.59
N LEU A 6 -26.38 -47.71 16.81
CA LEU A 6 -25.00 -47.34 16.45
C LEU A 6 -24.96 -46.05 15.61
N THR A 7 -25.89 -45.91 14.67
CA THR A 7 -25.98 -44.73 13.80
C THR A 7 -26.42 -43.51 14.60
N ALA A 8 -27.38 -43.67 15.51
CA ALA A 8 -27.83 -42.60 16.40
C ALA A 8 -26.72 -42.14 17.35
N LEU A 9 -25.93 -43.07 17.91
CA LEU A 9 -24.79 -42.73 18.78
C LEU A 9 -23.65 -42.05 18.00
N GLY A 10 -23.38 -42.51 16.77
CA GLY A 10 -22.44 -41.88 15.86
C GLY A 10 -22.85 -40.45 15.50
N ALA A 11 -24.13 -40.22 15.20
CA ALA A 11 -24.66 -38.88 14.91
C ALA A 11 -24.61 -37.95 16.13
N LEU A 12 -24.92 -38.46 17.33
CA LEU A 12 -24.87 -37.70 18.57
C LEU A 12 -23.44 -37.27 18.93
N LEU A 13 -22.43 -38.12 18.67
CA LEU A 13 -21.03 -37.83 18.94
C LEU A 13 -20.35 -37.01 17.84
N ALA A 14 -20.79 -37.14 16.58
CA ALA A 14 -20.25 -36.37 15.46
C ALA A 14 -20.59 -34.88 15.55
N SER A 15 -21.76 -34.52 16.08
CA SER A 15 -22.21 -33.12 16.20
C SER A 15 -21.30 -32.26 17.11
N PRO A 16 -20.97 -32.69 18.36
CA PRO A 16 -20.02 -31.98 19.22
C PRO A 16 -18.61 -31.89 18.62
N VAL A 17 -18.13 -32.96 17.96
CA VAL A 17 -16.79 -32.98 17.36
C VAL A 17 -16.69 -32.02 16.18
N ALA A 18 -17.72 -32.00 15.32
CA ALA A 18 -17.80 -31.03 14.22
C ALA A 18 -17.89 -29.58 14.72
N ALA A 19 -18.66 -29.34 15.79
CA ALA A 19 -18.75 -28.02 16.41
C ALA A 19 -17.40 -27.59 17.03
N ALA A 20 -16.71 -28.49 17.73
CA ALA A 20 -15.39 -28.21 18.30
C ALA A 20 -14.33 -27.95 17.21
N ALA A 21 -14.34 -28.74 16.13
CA ALA A 21 -13.47 -28.54 14.98
C ALA A 21 -13.75 -27.21 14.26
N ALA A 22 -15.03 -26.82 14.13
CA ALA A 22 -15.41 -25.53 13.55
C ALA A 22 -14.95 -24.34 14.42
N ILE A 23 -15.07 -24.43 15.74
CA ILE A 23 -14.59 -23.39 16.67
C ILE A 23 -13.05 -23.26 16.63
N TYR A 24 -12.33 -24.38 16.52
CA TYR A 24 -10.87 -24.35 16.41
C TYR A 24 -10.40 -23.84 15.04
N GLY A 25 -11.05 -24.29 13.96
CA GLY A 25 -10.76 -23.85 12.59
C GLY A 25 -11.03 -22.36 12.37
N THR A 26 -12.14 -21.83 12.91
CA THR A 26 -12.48 -20.41 12.82
C THR A 26 -11.48 -19.50 13.56
N ARG A 27 -10.90 -19.96 14.67
CA ARG A 27 -9.84 -19.21 15.38
C ARG A 27 -8.56 -19.09 14.55
N GLY A 28 -8.15 -20.18 13.91
CA GLY A 28 -7.01 -20.18 12.98
C GLY A 28 -7.26 -19.31 11.75
N ALA A 29 -8.45 -19.43 11.15
CA ALA A 29 -8.86 -18.62 10.00
C ALA A 29 -8.91 -17.12 10.32
N THR A 30 -9.41 -16.73 11.50
CA THR A 30 -9.47 -15.33 11.93
C THR A 30 -8.08 -14.74 12.14
N ARG A 31 -7.14 -15.53 12.66
CA ARG A 31 -5.74 -15.11 12.84
C ARG A 31 -5.02 -14.95 11.50
N ALA A 32 -5.13 -15.93 10.62
CA ALA A 32 -4.56 -15.87 9.27
C ALA A 32 -5.14 -14.71 8.44
N ALA A 33 -6.45 -14.43 8.55
CA ALA A 33 -7.09 -13.31 7.89
C ALA A 33 -6.59 -11.95 8.41
N ARG A 34 -6.37 -11.81 9.73
CA ARG A 34 -5.79 -10.59 10.32
C ARG A 34 -4.34 -10.40 9.91
N GLU A 35 -3.53 -11.45 10.01
CA GLU A 35 -2.11 -11.41 9.64
C GLU A 35 -1.95 -11.12 8.13
N GLY A 36 -2.76 -11.75 7.27
CA GLY A 36 -2.79 -11.47 5.83
C GLY A 36 -3.27 -10.05 5.51
N GLY A 37 -4.28 -9.53 6.22
CA GLY A 37 -4.76 -8.15 6.06
C GLY A 37 -3.71 -7.11 6.45
N VAL A 38 -2.97 -7.34 7.53
CA VAL A 38 -1.90 -6.44 7.99
C VAL A 38 -0.73 -6.42 6.99
N VAL A 39 -0.27 -7.59 6.52
CA VAL A 39 0.81 -7.67 5.52
C VAL A 39 0.39 -7.01 4.20
N THR A 40 -0.84 -7.25 3.74
CA THR A 40 -1.38 -6.60 2.54
C THR A 40 -1.43 -5.08 2.71
N GLY A 41 -1.92 -4.60 3.86
CA GLY A 41 -1.97 -3.17 4.16
C GLY A 41 -0.59 -2.51 4.19
N PHE A 42 0.43 -3.17 4.77
CA PHE A 42 1.81 -2.67 4.75
C PHE A 42 2.41 -2.63 3.34
N ASN A 43 2.12 -3.62 2.51
CA ASN A 43 2.56 -3.62 1.10
C ASN A 43 1.91 -2.44 0.35
N THR A 44 0.59 -2.26 0.47
CA THR A 44 -0.12 -1.13 -0.16
C THR A 44 0.45 0.21 0.27
N LEU A 45 0.70 0.42 1.57
CA LEU A 45 1.30 1.68 2.04
C LEU A 45 2.71 1.89 1.49
N THR A 46 3.51 0.81 1.42
CA THR A 46 4.87 0.88 0.89
C THR A 46 4.87 1.20 -0.60
N ASP A 47 3.96 0.59 -1.38
CA ASP A 47 3.79 0.86 -2.80
C ASP A 47 3.37 2.32 -3.03
N GLN A 48 2.37 2.81 -2.29
CA GLN A 48 1.94 4.22 -2.34
C GLN A 48 3.08 5.19 -2.01
N LEU A 49 3.84 4.94 -0.95
CA LEU A 49 4.98 5.78 -0.58
C LEU A 49 6.10 5.74 -1.63
N GLN A 50 6.29 4.61 -2.31
CA GLN A 50 7.26 4.50 -3.39
C GLN A 50 6.81 5.29 -4.63
N GLU A 51 5.53 5.23 -4.98
CA GLU A 51 4.92 6.02 -6.06
C GLU A 51 5.03 7.52 -5.78
N GLU A 52 4.58 7.98 -4.61
CA GLU A 52 4.67 9.40 -4.20
C GLU A 52 6.12 9.89 -4.22
N ARG A 53 7.07 9.08 -3.73
CA ARG A 53 8.49 9.44 -3.78
C ARG A 53 9.01 9.57 -5.22
N ALA A 54 8.56 8.71 -6.13
CA ALA A 54 8.95 8.76 -7.54
C ALA A 54 8.36 9.99 -8.24
N GLU A 55 7.10 10.30 -7.97
CA GLU A 55 6.41 11.49 -8.44
C GLU A 55 7.11 12.77 -7.95
N LEU A 56 7.30 12.91 -6.64
CA LEU A 56 7.98 14.06 -6.04
C LEU A 56 9.39 14.26 -6.59
N ARG A 57 10.14 13.19 -6.86
CA ARG A 57 11.47 13.31 -7.49
C ARG A 57 11.40 13.85 -8.90
N THR A 58 10.37 13.45 -9.65
CA THR A 58 10.14 13.93 -11.01
C THR A 58 9.75 15.39 -11.00
N GLU A 59 8.78 15.78 -10.16
CA GLU A 59 8.38 17.18 -9.98
C GLU A 59 9.55 18.07 -9.57
N LEU A 60 10.36 17.60 -8.61
CA LEU A 60 11.52 18.34 -8.13
C LEU A 60 12.57 18.51 -9.24
N ALA A 61 12.79 17.48 -10.07
CA ALA A 61 13.66 17.59 -11.24
C ALA A 61 13.13 18.63 -12.24
N THR A 62 11.83 18.63 -12.51
CA THR A 62 11.16 19.62 -13.38
C THR A 62 11.33 21.04 -12.85
N VAL A 63 10.97 21.28 -11.59
CA VAL A 63 11.08 22.61 -10.95
C VAL A 63 12.52 23.10 -10.94
N ARG A 64 13.51 22.21 -10.71
CA ARG A 64 14.93 22.58 -10.79
C ARG A 64 15.34 22.98 -12.21
N ALA A 65 14.83 22.30 -13.23
CA ALA A 65 15.10 22.62 -14.62
C ALA A 65 14.47 23.96 -15.02
N GLU A 66 13.22 24.21 -14.64
CA GLU A 66 12.53 25.48 -14.85
C GLU A 66 13.26 26.64 -14.15
N LEU A 67 13.65 26.46 -12.88
CA LEU A 67 14.43 27.46 -12.15
C LEU A 67 15.78 27.76 -12.83
N ALA A 68 16.44 26.75 -13.39
CA ALA A 68 17.68 26.95 -14.12
C ALA A 68 17.46 27.73 -15.42
N ALA A 69 16.39 27.43 -16.15
CA ALA A 69 15.99 28.15 -17.36
C ALA A 69 15.67 29.62 -17.06
N GLU A 70 14.85 29.88 -16.05
CA GLU A 70 14.50 31.24 -15.60
C GLU A 70 15.72 32.05 -15.16
N ARG A 71 16.67 31.42 -14.45
CA ARG A 71 17.92 32.08 -14.08
C ARG A 71 18.78 32.42 -15.30
N ALA A 72 18.83 31.54 -16.30
CA ALA A 72 19.56 31.79 -17.53
C ALA A 72 18.91 32.92 -18.35
N GLU A 73 17.58 32.95 -18.44
CA GLU A 73 16.84 34.00 -19.12
C GLU A 73 16.98 35.34 -18.40
N SER A 74 16.85 35.38 -17.08
CA SER A 74 17.10 36.58 -16.27
C SER A 74 18.52 37.13 -16.47
N ALA A 75 19.54 36.26 -16.50
CA ALA A 75 20.91 36.65 -16.79
C ALA A 75 21.05 37.22 -18.22
N ARG A 76 20.42 36.59 -19.21
CA ARG A 76 20.39 37.09 -20.60
C ARG A 76 19.75 38.46 -20.70
N LEU A 77 18.60 38.65 -20.05
CA LEU A 77 17.87 39.92 -20.06
C LEU A 77 18.67 41.03 -19.37
N ARG A 78 19.31 40.75 -18.24
CA ARG A 78 20.22 41.71 -17.58
C ARG A 78 21.35 42.14 -18.50
N LEU A 79 21.99 41.20 -19.20
CA LEU A 79 23.02 41.53 -20.19
C LEU A 79 22.48 42.41 -21.32
N LEU A 80 21.27 42.15 -21.80
CA LEU A 80 20.63 42.97 -22.83
C LEU A 80 20.34 44.39 -22.31
N VAL A 81 19.83 44.53 -21.08
CA VAL A 81 19.61 45.84 -20.45
C VAL A 81 20.92 46.63 -20.37
N THR A 82 22.00 45.99 -19.91
CA THR A 82 23.32 46.62 -19.88
C THR A 82 23.82 47.03 -21.28
N GLN A 83 23.62 46.19 -22.30
CA GLN A 83 23.99 46.51 -23.69
C GLN A 83 23.21 47.69 -24.26
N LEU A 84 21.96 47.87 -23.83
CA LEU A 84 21.11 48.98 -24.22
C LEU A 84 21.36 50.26 -23.39
N GLY A 85 22.35 50.25 -22.50
CA GLY A 85 22.72 51.40 -21.67
C GLY A 85 21.85 51.59 -20.43
N GLY A 86 21.06 50.59 -20.05
CA GLY A 86 20.35 50.57 -18.77
C GLY A 86 21.21 50.00 -17.63
N GLU A 87 20.88 50.38 -16.40
CA GLU A 87 21.43 49.78 -15.18
C GLU A 87 20.66 48.46 -14.89
N PRO A 88 21.34 47.33 -14.58
CA PRO A 88 20.71 46.02 -14.42
C PRO A 88 19.92 45.80 -13.12
#